data_AF-A0AA36I9X7-F1
#
_entry.id   AF-A0AA36I9X7-F1
#
_cell.length_a   1.000
_cell.length_b   1.000
_cell.length_c   1.000
_cell.angle_alpha   90.00
_cell.angle_beta   90.00
_cell.angle_gamma   90.00
#
_symmetry.space_group_name_H-M   'P 1'
#
loop_
_entity.id
_entity.type
_entity.pdbx_description
1 polymer ?
#
loop_
_entity_poly.entity_id
_entity_poly.type
_entity_poly.pdbx_seq_one_letter_code
_entity_poly.pdbx_strand_id
1 'polypeptide(L)'
;MVQHARMFGQAQPCRHIHVPFLLRTNWRPPFFAKYFALAASQTSSRGVVDALISDGVRLMNWTSFRWPGYSGKSANVYELGPFASGSTPPVVAPADFLLYGYGSCTAWAKFLASALRAVGVPAREVGSPCWNTGIFAGLATSNPNVSQCWQGGTSTQVGGQYLNNHNWVEYWDNELQSWHFLDVATSSSAEKTWFCGSYQQGCSCSSNAGKAMQDHEILAPTWGAAGSDPRVHGGTVLDVATSLRLSNGEAVSPLVWSPQLKSPLGLPLKNVGLRVVNRTDFYRCRQAQKILV
;
A
#
# COMPACT_ATOMS: atom_id res chain seq x y z
N MET A 1 -10.09 35.08 -15.11
CA MET A 1 -8.75 34.73 -14.61
C MET A 1 -8.90 34.47 -13.11
N VAL A 2 -9.08 33.21 -12.71
CA VAL A 2 -9.30 32.83 -11.30
C VAL A 2 -7.99 32.26 -10.76
N GLN A 3 -7.27 33.06 -9.97
CA GLN A 3 -6.07 32.61 -9.25
C GLN A 3 -6.50 31.70 -8.10
N HIS A 4 -6.22 30.40 -8.22
CA HIS A 4 -6.23 29.49 -7.07
C HIS A 4 -4.96 29.70 -6.26
N ALA A 5 -5.05 30.45 -5.17
CA ALA A 5 -3.99 30.52 -4.17
C ALA A 5 -3.89 29.15 -3.46
N ARG A 6 -2.82 28.39 -3.75
CA ARG A 6 -2.49 27.18 -2.99
C ARG A 6 -2.00 27.58 -1.61
N MET A 7 -2.80 27.27 -0.58
CA MET A 7 -2.34 27.26 0.81
C MET A 7 -1.30 26.15 0.98
N PHE A 8 -0.02 26.50 0.86
CA PHE A 8 1.03 25.76 1.57
C PHE A 8 0.91 26.16 3.04
N GLY A 9 0.10 25.41 3.80
CA GLY A 9 0.03 25.55 5.25
C GLY A 9 1.44 25.44 5.82
N GLN A 10 1.80 26.34 6.74
CA GLN A 10 3.06 26.29 7.47
C GLN A 10 3.27 24.86 7.98
N ALA A 11 4.35 24.21 7.55
CA ALA A 11 4.72 22.89 8.05
C ALA A 11 4.82 22.99 9.57
N GLN A 12 3.92 22.31 10.29
CA GLN A 12 4.01 22.31 11.74
C GLN A 12 5.38 21.74 12.14
N PRO A 13 6.10 22.39 13.06
CA PRO A 13 7.39 21.89 13.49
C PRO A 13 7.21 20.47 14.01
N CYS A 14 8.03 19.54 13.50
CA CYS A 14 8.05 18.16 13.97
C CYS A 14 8.22 18.17 15.49
N ARG A 15 7.18 17.84 16.24
CA ARG A 15 7.30 17.66 17.68
C ARG A 15 8.30 16.52 17.88
N HIS A 16 9.37 16.77 18.65
CA HIS A 16 10.33 15.75 19.04
C HIS A 16 9.67 14.73 19.98
N ILE A 17 8.88 13.84 19.39
CA ILE A 17 8.26 12.73 20.08
C ILE A 17 9.26 11.59 20.06
N HIS A 18 9.65 11.14 21.24
CA HIS A 18 10.55 10.02 21.41
C HIS A 18 9.80 8.70 21.20
N VAL A 19 9.88 8.17 19.97
CA VAL A 19 9.43 6.80 19.69
C VAL A 19 10.43 5.83 20.32
N PRO A 20 9.98 4.85 21.13
CA PRO A 20 10.87 3.84 21.67
C PRO A 20 11.66 3.16 20.55
N PHE A 21 12.98 2.98 20.74
CA PHE A 21 13.86 2.31 19.78
C PHE A 21 13.29 0.97 19.30
N LEU A 22 12.64 0.23 20.22
CA LEU A 22 11.97 -1.04 19.94
C LEU A 22 10.88 -0.91 18.87
N LEU A 23 10.13 0.19 18.81
CA LEU A 23 9.07 0.34 17.80
C LEU A 23 9.65 0.57 16.40
N ARG A 24 10.83 1.19 16.29
CA ARG A 24 11.51 1.41 14.99
C ARG A 24 12.17 0.14 14.47
N THR A 25 12.74 -0.67 15.36
CA THR A 25 13.52 -1.86 14.97
C THR A 25 12.70 -3.15 15.00
N ASN A 26 11.68 -3.24 15.86
CA ASN A 26 10.82 -4.40 16.01
C ASN A 26 9.38 -3.98 16.36
N TRP A 27 8.66 -3.43 15.38
CA TRP A 27 7.28 -2.97 15.55
C TRP A 27 6.27 -4.10 15.86
N ARG A 28 6.61 -5.37 15.61
CA ARG A 28 5.67 -6.49 15.68
C ARG A 28 5.11 -6.73 17.09
N PRO A 29 5.91 -6.91 18.17
CA PRO A 29 5.36 -7.14 19.50
C PRO A 29 4.48 -5.98 20.00
N PRO A 30 4.86 -4.69 19.83
CA PRO A 30 3.95 -3.56 20.05
C PRO A 30 2.59 -3.65 19.36
N PHE A 31 2.60 -3.93 18.06
CA PHE A 31 1.38 -3.98 17.26
C PHE A 31 0.51 -5.15 17.69
N PHE A 32 1.13 -6.31 17.96
CA PHE A 32 0.43 -7.47 18.51
C PHE A 32 -0.22 -7.11 19.86
N ALA A 33 0.53 -6.56 20.81
CA ALA A 33 -0.01 -6.17 22.12
C ALA A 33 -1.19 -5.18 22.00
N LYS A 34 -1.13 -4.25 21.05
CA LYS A 34 -2.20 -3.28 20.80
C LYS A 34 -3.46 -3.91 20.19
N TYR A 35 -3.30 -4.77 19.19
CA TYR A 35 -4.41 -5.27 18.36
C TYR A 35 -4.90 -6.66 18.73
N PHE A 36 -4.16 -7.42 19.55
CA PHE A 36 -4.49 -8.80 19.89
C PHE A 36 -5.87 -8.95 20.50
N ALA A 37 -6.26 -8.08 21.44
CA ALA A 37 -7.58 -8.17 22.08
C ALA A 37 -8.74 -7.99 21.08
N LEU A 38 -8.54 -7.23 19.99
CA LEU A 38 -9.53 -7.08 18.92
C LEU A 38 -9.57 -8.31 18.01
N ALA A 39 -8.42 -8.94 17.78
CA ALA A 39 -8.31 -10.11 16.91
C ALA A 39 -8.67 -11.43 17.61
N ALA A 40 -8.41 -11.56 18.90
CA ALA A 40 -8.51 -12.82 19.65
C ALA A 40 -9.94 -13.40 19.72
N SER A 41 -10.97 -12.55 19.59
CA SER A 41 -12.37 -12.98 19.56
C SER A 41 -12.88 -13.32 18.16
N GLN A 42 -12.06 -13.12 17.12
CA GLN A 42 -12.46 -13.30 15.74
C GLN A 42 -12.01 -14.67 15.23
N THR A 43 -12.90 -15.37 14.53
CA THR A 43 -12.61 -16.69 13.96
C THR A 43 -12.23 -16.64 12.48
N SER A 44 -12.36 -15.47 11.85
CA SER A 44 -12.00 -15.26 10.45
C SER A 44 -11.13 -14.03 10.26
N SER A 45 -10.34 -14.05 9.19
CA SER A 45 -9.47 -12.93 8.80
C SER A 45 -10.31 -11.69 8.48
N ARG A 46 -11.49 -11.89 7.86
CA ARG A 46 -12.47 -10.83 7.65
C ARG A 46 -12.96 -10.24 8.97
N GLY A 47 -13.31 -11.07 9.95
CA GLY A 47 -13.69 -10.61 11.28
C GLY A 47 -12.59 -9.80 11.98
N VAL A 48 -11.32 -10.21 11.85
CA VAL A 48 -10.17 -9.43 12.35
C VAL A 48 -10.06 -8.08 11.64
N VAL A 49 -10.14 -8.07 10.30
CA VAL A 49 -10.10 -6.85 9.49
C VAL A 49 -11.23 -5.90 9.88
N ASP A 50 -12.46 -6.41 9.96
CA ASP A 50 -13.62 -5.64 10.37
C ASP A 50 -13.44 -5.15 11.81
N ALA A 51 -12.98 -5.94 12.77
CA ALA A 51 -12.76 -5.47 14.14
C ALA A 51 -11.66 -4.39 14.27
N LEU A 52 -10.63 -4.45 13.43
CA LEU A 52 -9.57 -3.44 13.38
C LEU A 52 -10.04 -2.14 12.73
N ILE A 53 -10.85 -2.22 11.67
CA ILE A 53 -11.28 -1.06 10.86
C ILE A 53 -12.63 -0.50 11.31
N SER A 54 -13.52 -1.32 11.90
CA SER A 54 -14.85 -0.94 12.35
C SER A 54 -14.74 0.17 13.38
N ASP A 55 -15.38 1.30 13.05
CA ASP A 55 -15.37 2.62 13.67
C ASP A 55 -14.44 3.66 13.04
N GLY A 56 -13.49 3.32 12.15
CA GLY A 56 -12.48 4.28 11.63
C GLY A 56 -11.56 4.90 12.70
N VAL A 57 -11.97 4.83 13.97
CA VAL A 57 -11.42 5.43 15.17
C VAL A 57 -10.46 4.48 15.90
N ARG A 58 -10.56 3.15 15.70
CA ARG A 58 -9.78 2.16 16.48
C ARG A 58 -8.34 1.97 16.02
N LEU A 59 -8.05 2.12 14.71
CA LEU A 59 -6.66 2.23 14.23
C LEU A 59 -6.00 3.54 14.69
N MET A 60 -6.79 4.59 14.89
CA MET A 60 -6.32 5.96 15.15
C MET A 60 -6.20 6.30 16.64
N ASN A 61 -6.86 5.55 17.53
CA ASN A 61 -6.80 5.80 18.97
C ASN A 61 -5.62 5.05 19.63
N TRP A 62 -4.41 5.57 19.45
CA TRP A 62 -3.20 5.12 20.16
C TRP A 62 -3.02 5.76 21.53
N THR A 63 -3.94 6.66 21.91
CA THR A 63 -3.90 7.46 23.14
C THR A 63 -3.91 6.61 24.41
N SER A 64 -4.49 5.41 24.34
CA SER A 64 -4.58 4.46 25.46
C SER A 64 -3.36 3.54 25.61
N PHE A 65 -2.45 3.48 24.63
CA PHE A 65 -1.30 2.57 24.72
C PHE A 65 -0.13 3.21 25.47
N ARG A 66 0.05 2.81 26.73
CA ARG A 66 1.25 3.14 27.50
C ARG A 66 2.37 2.17 27.15
N TRP A 67 3.40 2.69 26.50
CA TRP A 67 4.63 1.95 26.22
C TRP A 67 5.31 1.55 27.54
N PRO A 68 5.61 0.25 27.77
CA PRO A 68 6.43 -0.16 28.89
C PRO A 68 7.77 0.60 28.86
N GLY A 69 8.09 1.34 29.92
CA GLY A 69 9.31 2.15 30.03
C GLY A 69 9.20 3.61 29.56
N TYR A 70 8.03 4.08 29.09
CA TYR A 70 7.81 5.51 28.80
C TYR A 70 7.21 6.22 30.01
N SER A 71 7.99 7.07 30.67
CA SER A 71 7.59 7.83 31.88
C SER A 71 6.89 9.17 31.58
N GLY A 72 6.70 9.52 30.30
CA GLY A 72 6.03 10.77 29.91
C GLY A 72 4.55 10.80 30.29
N LYS A 73 4.03 11.98 30.65
CA LYS A 73 2.60 12.18 30.99
C LYS A 73 1.71 11.68 29.84
N SER A 74 0.70 10.89 30.17
CA SER A 74 -0.24 10.21 29.26
C SER A 74 -1.22 11.14 28.52
N ALA A 75 -0.82 12.37 28.21
CA ALA A 75 -1.66 13.37 27.55
C ALA A 75 -1.37 13.48 26.03
N ASN A 76 -0.37 12.78 25.51
CA ASN A 76 -0.09 12.77 24.08
C ASN A 76 -1.02 11.77 23.42
N VAL A 77 -2.19 12.27 23.05
CA VAL A 77 -3.15 11.64 22.18
C VAL A 77 -2.46 11.49 20.81
N TYR A 78 -1.95 10.30 20.50
CA TYR A 78 -1.46 9.96 19.16
C TYR A 78 -2.68 9.73 18.26
N GLU A 79 -3.31 10.81 17.81
CA GLU A 79 -4.25 10.71 16.69
C GLU A 79 -3.42 10.58 15.42
N LEU A 80 -3.64 9.50 14.68
CA LEU A 80 -3.27 9.51 13.28
C LEU A 80 -4.14 10.59 12.63
N GLY A 81 -3.52 11.71 12.28
CA GLY A 81 -4.15 12.82 11.61
C GLY A 81 -4.63 12.46 10.21
N PRO A 82 -5.29 13.40 9.52
CA PRO A 82 -6.00 13.13 8.29
C PRO A 82 -5.06 12.59 7.21
N PHE A 83 -5.63 11.83 6.27
CA PHE A 83 -4.98 11.48 5.03
C PHE A 83 -4.39 12.74 4.38
N ALA A 84 -3.11 12.69 4.07
CA ALA A 84 -2.38 13.80 3.48
C ALA A 84 -1.69 13.33 2.19
N SER A 85 -2.28 13.70 1.05
CA SER A 85 -1.74 13.35 -0.26
C SER A 85 -0.38 14.03 -0.49
N GLY A 86 0.56 13.32 -1.11
CA GLY A 86 1.88 13.87 -1.46
C GLY A 86 2.79 14.21 -0.27
N SER A 87 2.39 13.90 0.96
CA SER A 87 3.10 14.34 2.17
C SER A 87 3.94 13.24 2.83
N THR A 88 4.33 12.21 2.08
CA THR A 88 4.95 11.03 2.68
C THR A 88 6.46 11.13 2.64
N PRO A 89 7.16 10.95 3.77
CA PRO A 89 8.60 10.87 3.74
C PRO A 89 9.02 9.68 2.87
N PRO A 90 10.17 9.75 2.17
CA PRO A 90 10.61 8.72 1.24
C PRO A 90 10.66 7.30 1.83
N VAL A 91 10.81 7.20 3.16
CA VAL A 91 10.76 5.97 3.92
C VAL A 91 9.74 6.12 5.03
N VAL A 92 8.79 5.18 5.11
CA VAL A 92 7.79 5.13 6.17
C VAL A 92 7.81 3.73 6.78
N ALA A 93 8.48 3.56 7.92
CA ALA A 93 8.15 2.43 8.78
C ALA A 93 6.79 2.70 9.44
N PRO A 94 6.05 1.66 9.87
CA PRO A 94 4.78 1.85 10.58
C PRO A 94 4.90 2.77 11.81
N ALA A 95 6.06 2.73 12.48
CA ALA A 95 6.38 3.59 13.61
C ALA A 95 6.57 5.06 13.23
N ASP A 96 7.14 5.33 12.05
CA ASP A 96 7.34 6.69 11.55
C ASP A 96 5.99 7.32 11.26
N PHE A 97 5.05 6.56 10.70
CA PHE A 97 3.69 7.04 10.46
C PHE A 97 2.98 7.46 11.77
N LEU A 98 3.13 6.68 12.84
CA LEU A 98 2.62 7.05 14.17
C LEU A 98 3.28 8.32 14.73
N LEU A 99 4.56 8.53 14.44
CA LEU A 99 5.32 9.69 14.87
C LEU A 99 4.90 10.97 14.14
N TYR A 100 4.76 10.89 12.82
CA TYR A 100 4.33 12.02 12.01
C TYR A 100 2.87 12.38 12.28
N GLY A 101 2.04 11.38 12.59
CA GLY A 101 0.61 11.59 12.83
C GLY A 101 -0.13 12.05 11.57
N TYR A 102 0.38 11.75 10.38
CA TYR A 102 -0.30 11.92 9.09
C TYR A 102 0.48 11.16 8.01
N GLY A 103 -0.12 10.93 6.84
CA GLY A 103 0.53 10.22 5.75
C GLY A 103 -0.36 10.00 4.52
N SER A 104 0.25 9.60 3.41
CA SER A 104 -0.45 9.25 2.16
C SER A 104 -0.93 7.79 2.17
N CYS A 105 -1.47 7.36 1.03
CA CYS A 105 -1.89 5.99 0.75
C CYS A 105 -0.80 4.95 1.09
N THR A 106 0.47 5.25 0.78
CA THR A 106 1.61 4.37 1.08
C THR A 106 1.82 4.21 2.59
N ALA A 107 1.80 5.31 3.34
CA ALA A 107 2.00 5.27 4.80
C ALA A 107 0.89 4.46 5.48
N TRP A 108 -0.36 4.72 5.09
CA TRP A 108 -1.52 4.00 5.59
C TRP A 108 -1.52 2.53 5.21
N ALA A 109 -1.19 2.19 3.96
CA ALA A 109 -1.17 0.79 3.50
C ALA A 109 -0.10 -0.01 4.25
N LYS A 110 1.09 0.56 4.44
CA LYS A 110 2.17 -0.04 5.24
C LYS A 110 1.76 -0.25 6.69
N PHE A 111 1.09 0.74 7.27
CA PHE A 111 0.63 0.67 8.65
C PHE A 111 -0.40 -0.44 8.84
N LEU A 112 -1.46 -0.45 8.02
CA LEU A 112 -2.52 -1.45 8.12
C LEU A 112 -2.00 -2.86 7.82
N ALA A 113 -1.21 -3.05 6.76
CA ALA A 113 -0.61 -4.35 6.45
C ALA A 113 0.31 -4.84 7.59
N SER A 114 0.93 -3.93 8.33
CA SER A 114 1.74 -4.28 9.51
C SER A 114 0.86 -4.63 10.72
N ALA A 115 -0.22 -3.89 10.96
CA ALA A 115 -1.22 -4.21 12.00
C ALA A 115 -1.82 -5.60 11.82
N LEU A 116 -2.29 -5.91 10.60
CA LEU A 116 -2.85 -7.21 10.25
C LEU A 116 -1.84 -8.34 10.45
N ARG A 117 -0.62 -8.18 9.92
CA ARG A 117 0.46 -9.18 10.07
C ARG A 117 0.86 -9.40 11.52
N ALA A 118 0.79 -8.36 12.36
CA ALA A 118 1.14 -8.49 13.76
C ALA A 118 0.19 -9.45 14.50
N VAL A 119 -1.09 -9.48 14.12
CA VAL A 119 -2.13 -10.35 14.71
C VAL A 119 -2.42 -11.62 13.88
N GLY A 120 -1.51 -11.99 12.98
CA GLY A 120 -1.56 -13.27 12.27
C GLY A 120 -2.40 -13.29 10.99
N VAL A 121 -2.97 -12.16 10.56
CA VAL A 121 -3.63 -12.07 9.25
C VAL A 121 -2.58 -11.87 8.15
N PRO A 122 -2.46 -12.79 7.17
CA PRO A 122 -1.57 -12.57 6.03
C PRO A 122 -2.03 -11.34 5.26
N ALA A 123 -1.18 -10.31 5.19
CA ALA A 123 -1.48 -9.07 4.50
C ALA A 123 -0.25 -8.52 3.76
N ARG A 124 -0.48 -7.80 2.67
CA ARG A 124 0.57 -7.18 1.86
C ARG A 124 0.12 -5.81 1.35
N GLU A 125 1.11 -4.94 1.18
CA GLU A 125 0.93 -3.69 0.46
C GLU A 125 0.89 -3.99 -1.04
N VAL A 126 -0.06 -3.39 -1.75
CA VAL A 126 -0.17 -3.47 -3.20
C VAL A 126 -0.27 -2.06 -3.72
N GLY A 127 0.26 -1.80 -4.91
CA GLY A 127 0.14 -0.46 -5.48
C GLY A 127 0.37 -0.41 -6.97
N SER A 128 0.01 0.75 -7.53
CA SER A 128 0.40 1.17 -8.87
C SER A 128 1.32 2.39 -8.74
N PRO A 129 2.47 2.44 -9.43
CA PRO A 129 3.33 3.61 -9.44
C PRO A 129 2.68 4.80 -10.14
N CYS A 130 1.66 4.54 -10.98
CA CYS A 130 0.84 5.57 -11.59
C CYS A 130 -0.65 5.36 -11.32
N TRP A 131 -1.22 6.33 -10.61
CA TRP A 131 -2.62 6.49 -10.30
C TRP A 131 -3.16 7.65 -11.13
N ASN A 132 -3.64 7.29 -12.31
CA ASN A 132 -4.04 8.19 -13.39
C ASN A 132 -5.20 9.11 -13.00
N THR A 133 -4.85 10.25 -12.46
CA THR A 133 -5.72 11.40 -12.27
C THR A 133 -5.27 12.56 -13.15
N GLY A 134 -6.17 13.50 -13.47
CA GLY A 134 -5.81 14.68 -14.25
C GLY A 134 -5.36 14.34 -15.68
N ILE A 135 -4.22 14.89 -16.12
CA ILE A 135 -3.71 14.73 -17.51
C ILE A 135 -3.28 13.29 -17.85
N PHE A 136 -3.12 12.44 -16.84
CA PHE A 136 -2.81 11.01 -17.01
C PHE A 136 -4.06 10.14 -16.96
N ALA A 137 -5.27 10.70 -16.75
CA ALA A 137 -6.50 9.92 -16.67
C ALA A 137 -6.85 9.19 -17.98
N GLY A 138 -7.46 8.01 -17.89
CA GLY A 138 -7.95 7.24 -19.03
C GLY A 138 -7.06 6.07 -19.43
N LEU A 139 -7.32 5.52 -20.61
CA LEU A 139 -6.56 4.41 -21.19
C LEU A 139 -5.41 4.95 -22.05
N ALA A 140 -4.27 4.25 -22.07
CA ALA A 140 -3.12 4.58 -22.91
C ALA A 140 -3.48 4.64 -24.40
N THR A 141 -4.43 3.81 -24.83
CA THR A 141 -4.98 3.83 -26.20
C THR A 141 -5.71 5.12 -26.55
N SER A 142 -6.25 5.82 -25.54
CA SER A 142 -7.00 7.06 -25.67
C SER A 142 -6.23 8.30 -25.17
N ASN A 143 -5.14 8.11 -24.44
CA ASN A 143 -4.36 9.17 -23.82
C ASN A 143 -2.86 8.78 -23.81
N PRO A 144 -2.03 9.34 -24.71
CA PRO A 144 -0.61 9.00 -24.80
C PRO A 144 0.21 9.45 -23.57
N ASN A 145 -0.31 10.37 -22.74
CA ASN A 145 0.39 10.83 -21.54
C ASN A 145 0.43 9.75 -20.45
N VAL A 146 -0.47 8.77 -20.47
CA VAL A 146 -0.52 7.64 -19.53
C VAL A 146 0.83 6.93 -19.43
N SER A 147 1.48 6.67 -20.57
CA SER A 147 2.79 6.03 -20.63
C SER A 147 3.92 6.90 -20.05
N GLN A 148 3.76 8.23 -20.07
CA GLN A 148 4.76 9.17 -19.55
C GLN A 148 4.79 9.19 -18.02
N CYS A 149 3.69 8.82 -17.35
CA CYS A 149 3.66 8.73 -15.90
C CYS A 149 4.69 7.72 -15.34
N TRP A 150 4.92 6.59 -16.03
CA TRP A 150 5.96 5.62 -15.68
C TRP A 150 7.37 6.16 -15.86
N GLN A 151 7.55 7.11 -16.77
CA GLN A 151 8.83 7.76 -17.02
C GLN A 151 9.12 8.89 -16.03
N GLY A 152 8.30 9.02 -14.99
CA GLY A 152 8.42 10.06 -13.98
C GLY A 152 7.75 11.37 -14.35
N GLY A 153 6.99 11.42 -15.45
CA GLY A 153 6.32 12.62 -15.93
C GLY A 153 6.65 12.93 -17.38
N THR A 154 6.21 14.11 -17.85
CA THR A 154 6.53 14.58 -19.20
C THR A 154 8.02 14.93 -19.27
N SER A 155 8.69 14.74 -20.41
CA SER A 155 10.16 14.78 -20.56
C SER A 155 10.89 16.03 -20.05
N THR A 156 10.19 17.13 -19.77
CA THR A 156 10.76 18.36 -19.21
C THR A 156 10.63 18.48 -17.69
N GLN A 157 9.82 17.63 -17.04
CA GLN A 157 9.60 17.63 -15.59
C GLN A 157 9.47 16.18 -15.09
N VAL A 158 10.58 15.64 -14.58
CA VAL A 158 10.64 14.32 -13.93
C VAL A 158 10.45 14.50 -12.42
N GLY A 159 9.51 13.76 -11.84
CA GLY A 159 9.17 13.78 -10.42
C GLY A 159 8.16 14.88 -10.02
N GLY A 160 7.75 14.89 -8.75
CA GLY A 160 6.84 15.91 -8.21
C GLY A 160 5.35 15.60 -8.45
N GLN A 161 4.57 16.56 -8.98
CA GLN A 161 3.11 16.44 -9.15
C GLN A 161 2.68 15.34 -10.14
N TYR A 162 3.63 14.76 -10.88
CA TYR A 162 3.37 13.77 -11.92
C TYR A 162 3.42 12.32 -11.45
N LEU A 163 4.07 12.07 -10.29
CA LEU A 163 4.11 10.75 -9.66
C LEU A 163 3.00 10.67 -8.63
N ASN A 164 1.79 10.37 -9.10
CA ASN A 164 0.68 10.06 -8.21
C ASN A 164 0.61 8.55 -8.06
N ASN A 165 1.40 7.93 -7.19
CA ASN A 165 1.22 6.50 -6.92
C ASN A 165 0.00 6.28 -6.01
N HIS A 166 -0.54 5.07 -6.02
CA HIS A 166 -1.54 4.69 -5.04
C HIS A 166 -1.26 3.29 -4.53
N ASN A 167 -1.34 3.15 -3.21
CA ASN A 167 -1.14 1.89 -2.50
C ASN A 167 -2.38 1.58 -1.67
N TRP A 168 -2.70 0.31 -1.61
CA TRP A 168 -3.76 -0.28 -0.79
C TRP A 168 -3.23 -1.54 -0.11
N VAL A 169 -4.08 -2.20 0.67
CA VAL A 169 -3.74 -3.46 1.33
C VAL A 169 -4.50 -4.60 0.69
N GLU A 170 -3.84 -5.75 0.55
CA GLU A 170 -4.54 -7.01 0.38
C GLU A 170 -4.37 -7.86 1.64
N TYR A 171 -5.43 -8.57 2.04
CA TYR A 171 -5.40 -9.59 3.09
C TYR A 171 -5.89 -10.93 2.55
N TRP A 172 -5.40 -12.02 3.13
CA TRP A 172 -5.91 -13.35 2.84
C TRP A 172 -7.15 -13.62 3.68
N ASP A 173 -8.28 -13.84 3.01
CA ASP A 173 -9.49 -14.34 3.63
C ASP A 173 -9.39 -15.86 3.76
N ASN A 174 -9.35 -16.37 4.99
CA ASN A 174 -9.22 -17.79 5.26
C ASN A 174 -10.54 -18.57 5.08
N GLU A 175 -11.69 -17.92 5.04
CA GLU A 175 -12.96 -18.59 4.77
C GLU A 175 -13.18 -18.72 3.26
N LEU A 176 -12.85 -17.66 2.51
CA LEU A 176 -12.96 -17.62 1.05
C LEU A 176 -11.75 -18.18 0.32
N GLN A 177 -10.63 -18.40 1.03
CA GLN A 177 -9.35 -18.86 0.47
C GLN A 177 -8.88 -17.98 -0.70
N SER A 178 -8.97 -16.67 -0.51
CA SER A 178 -8.64 -15.68 -1.54
C SER A 178 -8.04 -14.41 -0.97
N TRP A 179 -7.32 -13.66 -1.81
CA TRP A 179 -6.85 -12.32 -1.49
C TRP A 179 -7.95 -11.28 -1.72
N HIS A 180 -8.26 -10.51 -0.68
CA HIS A 180 -9.22 -9.42 -0.69
C HIS A 180 -8.52 -8.08 -0.54
N PHE A 181 -9.10 -7.03 -1.12
CA PHE A 181 -8.49 -5.70 -1.12
C PHE A 181 -9.14 -4.80 -0.05
N LEU A 182 -8.35 -3.88 0.50
CA LEU A 182 -8.78 -2.85 1.44
C LEU A 182 -8.13 -1.54 1.04
N ASP A 183 -8.97 -0.57 0.68
CA ASP A 183 -8.53 0.79 0.46
C ASP A 183 -8.52 1.55 1.78
N VAL A 184 -7.34 2.01 2.16
CA VAL A 184 -7.04 2.65 3.44
C VAL A 184 -7.32 4.15 3.44
N ALA A 185 -7.55 4.77 2.28
CA ALA A 185 -7.74 6.23 2.20
C ALA A 185 -9.17 6.68 2.56
N THR A 186 -10.09 5.75 2.83
CA THR A 186 -11.49 6.08 3.15
C THR A 186 -11.85 5.54 4.53
N SER A 187 -12.70 6.27 5.25
CA SER A 187 -13.26 5.88 6.55
C SER A 187 -14.17 4.64 6.50
N SER A 188 -14.10 3.85 5.42
CA SER A 188 -14.91 2.67 5.21
C SER A 188 -14.03 1.48 4.85
N SER A 189 -14.29 0.32 5.46
CA SER A 189 -13.77 -1.00 5.05
C SER A 189 -14.35 -1.47 3.70
N ALA A 190 -14.89 -0.56 2.90
CA ALA A 190 -15.63 -0.90 1.70
C ALA A 190 -14.66 -1.31 0.60
N GLU A 191 -14.75 -2.58 0.21
CA GLU A 191 -14.18 -3.15 -1.02
C GLU A 191 -14.88 -2.56 -2.28
N LYS A 192 -15.30 -1.29 -2.26
CA LYS A 192 -16.19 -0.67 -3.26
C LYS A 192 -15.79 0.75 -3.64
N THR A 193 -14.61 1.23 -3.24
CA THR A 193 -14.23 2.64 -3.47
C THR A 193 -13.87 2.91 -4.93
N TRP A 194 -12.72 2.41 -5.39
CA TRP A 194 -12.18 2.70 -6.73
C TRP A 194 -12.39 1.58 -7.73
N PHE A 195 -12.46 0.36 -7.19
CA PHE A 195 -12.71 -0.86 -7.92
C PHE A 195 -14.21 -1.13 -7.87
N CYS A 196 -14.78 -1.55 -8.99
CA CYS A 196 -16.14 -2.08 -8.97
C CYS A 196 -16.25 -3.14 -7.87
N GLY A 197 -17.34 -3.15 -7.10
CA GLY A 197 -17.51 -4.01 -5.92
C GLY A 197 -17.27 -5.51 -6.17
N SER A 198 -17.21 -5.94 -7.44
CA SER A 198 -16.38 -7.07 -7.85
C SER A 198 -15.49 -6.66 -9.04
N TYR A 199 -14.21 -7.05 -9.02
CA TYR A 199 -13.23 -6.79 -10.08
C TYR A 199 -13.67 -7.29 -11.47
N GLN A 200 -14.69 -8.16 -11.50
CA GLN A 200 -15.24 -8.83 -12.68
C GLN A 200 -16.28 -7.98 -13.44
N GLN A 201 -16.84 -6.92 -12.84
CA GLN A 201 -17.94 -6.14 -13.43
C GLN A 201 -17.53 -5.18 -14.56
N GLY A 202 -16.25 -5.19 -14.96
CA GLY A 202 -15.77 -4.53 -16.17
C GLY A 202 -15.49 -3.02 -16.04
N CYS A 203 -14.94 -2.43 -17.10
CA CYS A 203 -14.43 -1.06 -17.07
C CYS A 203 -15.48 0.05 -16.95
N SER A 204 -16.77 -0.27 -17.11
CA SER A 204 -17.85 0.72 -17.11
C SER A 204 -18.12 1.33 -15.74
N CYS A 205 -17.94 0.55 -14.67
CA CYS A 205 -18.10 1.00 -13.28
C CYS A 205 -16.78 1.42 -12.62
N SER A 206 -15.64 1.22 -13.30
CA SER A 206 -14.33 1.57 -12.76
C SER A 206 -14.15 3.09 -12.80
N SER A 207 -13.65 3.66 -11.71
CA SER A 207 -13.20 5.06 -11.68
C SER A 207 -12.14 5.30 -12.77
N ASN A 208 -11.88 6.56 -13.14
CA ASN A 208 -10.81 6.86 -14.11
C ASN A 208 -9.45 6.33 -13.65
N ALA A 209 -9.20 6.31 -12.34
CA ALA A 209 -8.02 5.70 -11.75
C ALA A 209 -8.03 4.16 -11.84
N GLY A 210 -9.20 3.53 -11.69
CA GLY A 210 -9.36 2.09 -11.90
C GLY A 210 -9.21 1.66 -13.37
N LYS A 211 -9.63 2.47 -14.33
CA LYS A 211 -9.48 2.19 -15.78
C LYS A 211 -8.02 2.18 -16.21
N ALA A 212 -7.26 3.14 -15.71
CA ALA A 212 -5.84 3.29 -15.96
C ALA A 212 -4.96 2.11 -15.55
N MET A 213 -5.42 1.33 -14.58
CA MET A 213 -4.75 0.12 -14.14
C MET A 213 -4.73 -0.97 -15.22
N GLN A 214 -5.49 -0.81 -16.32
CA GLN A 214 -5.32 -1.64 -17.51
C GLN A 214 -3.90 -1.59 -18.08
N ASP A 215 -3.29 -0.40 -18.04
CA ASP A 215 -2.07 -0.07 -18.77
C ASP A 215 -0.83 -0.09 -17.86
N HIS A 216 -0.99 -0.47 -16.59
CA HIS A 216 0.06 -0.36 -15.58
C HIS A 216 0.25 -1.64 -14.79
N GLU A 217 1.52 -1.94 -14.51
CA GLU A 217 1.88 -3.05 -13.64
C GLU A 217 1.42 -2.77 -12.21
N ILE A 218 0.79 -3.77 -11.60
CA ILE A 218 0.40 -3.74 -10.20
C ILE A 218 1.16 -4.87 -9.54
N LEU A 219 2.00 -4.51 -8.58
CA LEU A 219 2.90 -5.44 -7.94
C LEU A 219 2.61 -5.50 -6.44
N ALA A 220 2.68 -6.70 -5.91
CA ALA A 220 2.50 -6.96 -4.49
C ALA A 220 3.67 -7.82 -3.98
N PRO A 221 4.41 -7.42 -2.92
CA PRO A 221 5.46 -8.26 -2.36
C PRO A 221 4.91 -9.62 -1.90
N THR A 222 5.67 -10.68 -2.14
CA THR A 222 5.31 -12.03 -1.73
C THR A 222 6.51 -12.80 -1.19
N TRP A 223 6.20 -13.77 -0.33
CA TRP A 223 7.17 -14.76 0.15
C TRP A 223 7.09 -16.08 -0.63
N GLY A 224 6.09 -16.23 -1.51
CA GLY A 224 5.96 -17.37 -2.41
C GLY A 224 7.19 -17.52 -3.30
N ALA A 225 7.55 -18.75 -3.66
CA ALA A 225 8.64 -19.01 -4.58
C ALA A 225 8.21 -18.71 -6.02
N ALA A 226 9.16 -18.42 -6.91
CA ALA A 226 8.86 -18.42 -8.34
C ALA A 226 8.33 -19.81 -8.74
N GLY A 227 7.26 -19.85 -9.52
CA GLY A 227 6.56 -21.08 -9.90
C GLY A 227 5.56 -21.62 -8.85
N SER A 228 5.41 -20.97 -7.68
CA SER A 228 4.32 -21.32 -6.76
C SER A 228 2.94 -21.09 -7.38
N ASP A 229 1.92 -21.83 -6.91
CA ASP A 229 0.57 -21.80 -7.48
C ASP A 229 0.00 -20.37 -7.53
N PRO A 230 -0.27 -19.82 -8.73
CA PRO A 230 -0.75 -18.46 -8.87
C PRO A 230 -2.13 -18.27 -8.23
N ARG A 231 -2.92 -19.32 -8.00
CA ARG A 231 -4.22 -19.20 -7.31
C ARG A 231 -4.05 -18.83 -5.84
N VAL A 232 -3.05 -19.39 -5.17
CA VAL A 232 -2.74 -19.11 -3.75
C VAL A 232 -2.17 -17.72 -3.57
N HIS A 233 -1.32 -17.28 -4.50
CA HIS A 233 -0.69 -15.97 -4.43
C HIS A 233 -1.52 -14.86 -5.09
N GLY A 234 -2.58 -15.26 -5.80
CA GLY A 234 -3.48 -14.43 -6.59
C GLY A 234 -2.79 -13.75 -7.77
N GLY A 235 -1.88 -14.46 -8.44
CA GLY A 235 -1.14 -14.03 -9.63
C GLY A 235 0.20 -14.74 -9.74
N THR A 236 0.87 -14.58 -10.87
CA THR A 236 2.20 -15.15 -11.10
C THR A 236 3.23 -14.52 -10.17
N VAL A 237 3.98 -15.36 -9.46
CA VAL A 237 5.13 -14.92 -8.66
C VAL A 237 6.31 -14.63 -9.59
N LEU A 238 6.71 -13.38 -9.66
CA LEU A 238 7.88 -12.90 -10.39
C LEU A 238 9.06 -12.82 -9.43
N ASP A 239 10.18 -13.40 -9.84
CA ASP A 239 11.47 -13.13 -9.22
C ASP A 239 12.06 -11.88 -9.86
N VAL A 240 12.05 -10.78 -9.10
CA VAL A 240 12.45 -9.47 -9.61
C VAL A 240 13.93 -9.47 -10.03
N ALA A 241 14.78 -10.26 -9.37
CA ALA A 241 16.21 -10.31 -9.68
C ALA A 241 16.49 -10.88 -11.07
N THR A 242 15.62 -11.77 -11.58
CA THR A 242 15.80 -12.44 -12.86
C THR A 242 14.83 -11.96 -13.93
N SER A 243 13.62 -11.57 -13.54
CA SER A 243 12.47 -11.30 -14.41
C SER A 243 12.30 -9.83 -14.76
N LEU A 244 12.75 -8.90 -13.92
CA LEU A 244 12.68 -7.47 -14.22
C LEU A 244 14.07 -6.96 -14.61
N ARG A 245 14.22 -6.62 -15.89
CA ARG A 245 15.45 -6.08 -16.45
C ARG A 245 15.18 -4.74 -17.11
N LEU A 246 16.13 -3.82 -16.98
CA LEU A 246 16.17 -2.60 -17.77
C LEU A 246 16.33 -2.95 -19.25
N SER A 247 16.08 -2.00 -20.14
CA SER A 247 16.25 -2.17 -21.59
C SER A 247 17.68 -2.55 -22.01
N ASN A 248 18.68 -2.24 -21.17
CA ASN A 248 20.07 -2.65 -21.35
C ASN A 248 20.38 -4.08 -20.83
N GLY A 249 19.37 -4.81 -20.32
CA GLY A 249 19.50 -6.15 -19.77
C GLY A 249 19.91 -6.22 -18.29
N GLU A 250 20.17 -5.08 -17.64
CA GLU A 250 20.56 -5.02 -16.23
C GLU A 250 19.38 -5.40 -15.32
N ALA A 251 19.62 -6.21 -14.29
CA ALA A 251 18.59 -6.59 -13.33
C ALA A 251 18.12 -5.36 -12.52
N VAL A 252 16.81 -5.15 -12.48
CA VAL A 252 16.21 -4.08 -11.67
C VAL A 252 15.98 -4.61 -10.27
N SER A 253 16.63 -3.99 -9.29
CA SER A 253 16.18 -4.11 -7.90
C SER A 253 15.27 -2.92 -7.59
N PRO A 254 13.95 -3.12 -7.36
CA PRO A 254 13.03 -2.04 -6.97
C PRO A 254 13.37 -1.48 -5.58
N LEU A 255 14.27 -2.16 -4.86
CA LEU A 255 14.86 -1.68 -3.63
C LEU A 255 16.20 -1.03 -3.98
N VAL A 256 16.23 0.30 -4.04
CA VAL A 256 17.43 1.13 -4.28
C VAL A 256 18.57 0.82 -3.28
N TRP A 257 18.22 0.24 -2.12
CA TRP A 257 19.15 -0.14 -1.03
C TRP A 257 19.43 -1.65 -0.92
N SER A 258 18.90 -2.49 -1.82
CA SER A 258 19.01 -3.96 -1.71
C SER A 258 20.42 -4.55 -1.60
N PRO A 259 21.49 -3.91 -2.15
CA PRO A 259 22.84 -4.44 -2.01
C PRO A 259 23.34 -4.47 -0.56
N GLN A 260 22.79 -3.61 0.31
CA GLN A 260 23.20 -3.47 1.71
C GLN A 260 22.29 -4.24 2.68
N LEU A 261 21.09 -4.64 2.23
CA LEU A 261 20.11 -5.32 3.06
C LEU A 261 20.30 -6.85 2.98
N LYS A 262 20.08 -7.53 4.11
CA LYS A 262 20.11 -8.99 4.22
C LYS A 262 18.74 -9.53 4.65
N SER A 263 18.38 -10.70 4.17
CA SER A 263 17.22 -11.47 4.66
C SER A 263 17.42 -11.88 6.14
N PRO A 264 16.38 -12.35 6.83
CA PRO A 264 16.53 -12.92 8.18
C PRO A 264 17.53 -14.09 8.27
N LEU A 265 17.86 -14.72 7.14
CA LEU A 265 18.86 -15.77 7.02
C LEU A 265 20.28 -15.24 6.72
N GLY A 266 20.49 -13.92 6.77
CA GLY A 266 21.79 -13.28 6.50
C GLY A 266 22.17 -13.21 5.02
N LEU A 267 21.34 -13.72 4.11
CA LEU A 267 21.59 -13.66 2.67
C LEU A 267 21.34 -12.26 2.12
N PRO A 268 22.24 -11.66 1.33
CA PRO A 268 22.02 -10.36 0.69
C PRO A 268 20.72 -10.38 -0.13
N LEU A 269 19.84 -9.38 0.05
CA LEU A 269 18.54 -9.35 -0.63
C LEU A 269 18.68 -9.32 -2.15
N LYS A 270 19.77 -8.76 -2.69
CA LYS A 270 20.11 -8.87 -4.11
C LYS A 270 20.25 -10.32 -4.64
N ASN A 271 20.60 -11.27 -3.77
CA ASN A 271 20.81 -12.68 -4.12
C ASN A 271 19.56 -13.54 -3.92
N VAL A 272 18.65 -13.13 -3.02
CA VAL A 272 17.41 -13.86 -2.75
C VAL A 272 16.24 -13.33 -3.59
N GLY A 273 16.43 -12.14 -4.18
CA GLY A 273 15.43 -11.41 -4.95
C GLY A 273 14.31 -10.86 -4.06
N LEU A 274 13.83 -9.66 -4.37
CA LEU A 274 12.45 -9.34 -4.00
C LEU A 274 11.56 -10.20 -4.89
N ARG A 275 10.58 -10.88 -4.31
CA ARG A 275 9.56 -11.57 -5.09
C ARG A 275 8.29 -10.76 -5.01
N VAL A 276 7.66 -10.58 -6.16
CA VAL A 276 6.40 -9.86 -6.28
C VAL A 276 5.40 -10.75 -7.00
N VAL A 277 4.12 -10.59 -6.67
CA VAL A 277 3.03 -11.12 -7.47
C VAL A 277 2.63 -10.04 -8.45
N ASN A 278 2.56 -10.40 -9.73
CA ASN A 278 1.91 -9.55 -10.71
C ASN A 278 0.39 -9.65 -10.53
N ARG A 279 -0.21 -8.54 -10.12
CA ARG A 279 -1.64 -8.37 -9.86
C ARG A 279 -2.35 -7.63 -10.98
N THR A 280 -1.66 -7.29 -12.07
CA THR A 280 -2.23 -6.51 -13.17
C THR A 280 -3.48 -7.16 -13.71
N ASP A 281 -3.43 -8.43 -14.11
CA ASP A 281 -4.61 -9.08 -14.69
C ASP A 281 -5.76 -9.31 -13.71
N PHE A 282 -5.48 -9.27 -12.40
CA PHE A 282 -6.48 -9.36 -11.35
C PHE A 282 -7.30 -8.07 -11.26
N TYR A 283 -6.64 -6.91 -11.32
CA TYR A 283 -7.27 -5.60 -11.20
C TYR A 283 -7.62 -4.95 -12.55
N ARG A 284 -7.06 -5.45 -13.63
CA ARG A 284 -7.34 -5.00 -14.99
C ARG A 284 -8.83 -5.17 -15.24
N CYS A 285 -9.53 -4.04 -15.33
CA CYS A 285 -10.90 -4.06 -15.80
C CYS A 285 -10.91 -4.68 -17.20
N ARG A 286 -11.83 -5.59 -17.48
CA ARG A 286 -11.99 -6.19 -18.81
C ARG A 286 -13.14 -5.46 -19.50
N GLN A 287 -12.95 -4.98 -20.72
CA GLN A 287 -14.12 -4.66 -21.55
C GLN A 287 -14.89 -5.96 -21.73
N ALA A 288 -16.22 -5.92 -21.59
CA ALA A 288 -17.04 -7.05 -21.98
C ALA A 288 -16.69 -7.35 -23.43
N GLN A 289 -16.07 -8.51 -23.70
CA GLN A 289 -15.88 -8.94 -25.06
C GLN A 289 -17.27 -8.97 -25.68
N LYS A 290 -17.50 -8.14 -26.71
CA LYS A 290 -18.70 -8.30 -27.53
C LYS A 290 -18.60 -9.71 -28.10
N ILE A 291 -19.40 -10.61 -27.56
CA ILE A 291 -19.59 -11.92 -28.17
C ILE A 291 -20.21 -11.60 -29.52
N LEU A 292 -19.41 -11.68 -30.58
CA LEU A 292 -19.91 -11.65 -31.93
C LEU A 292 -20.67 -12.97 -32.09
N VAL A 293 -22.00 -12.88 -31.98
CA VAL A 293 -22.93 -13.97 -32.27
C VAL A 293 -23.10 -14.06 -33.78
#